data_AF-A0A2N0U050-F1
#
_entry.id   AF-A0A2N0U050-F1
#
_cell.length_a   1.000
_cell.length_b   1.000
_cell.length_c   1.000
_cell.angle_alpha   90.00
_cell.angle_beta   90.00
_cell.angle_gamma   90.00
#
_symmetry.space_group_name_H-M   'P 1'
#
loop_
_entity.id
_entity.type
_entity.pdbx_description
1 polymer ?
#
loop_
_entity_poly.entity_id
_entity_poly.type
_entity_poly.pdbx_seq_one_letter_code
_entity_poly.pdbx_strand_id
1 'polypeptide(L)'
;MCNQYQSRMSKCLYCYKEVSTGGDFHEECSLKFFRTKTAPRIDYSIQEMAKLAQQVVERRISVPGVQPKLSMSVLEDNRKDQRLTVVGALGGNYIFKPPSEDFSEMPANEHVTMKMANYLILMLFLIL
;
A
#
# COMPACT_ATOMS: atom_id res chain seq x y z
N MET A 1 -8.67 -24.85 33.13
CA MET A 1 -7.26 -24.95 32.72
C MET A 1 -7.16 -24.61 31.24
N CYS A 2 -6.34 -23.61 30.93
CA CYS A 2 -5.84 -23.14 29.63
C CYS A 2 -6.73 -23.24 28.37
N ASN A 3 -7.31 -22.10 27.98
CA ASN A 3 -7.16 -21.65 26.58
C ASN A 3 -7.19 -20.11 26.52
N GLN A 4 -6.22 -19.49 27.19
CA GLN A 4 -5.92 -18.06 27.05
C GLN A 4 -4.74 -17.91 26.09
N TYR A 5 -4.99 -17.90 24.78
CA TYR A 5 -4.21 -17.21 23.71
C TYR A 5 -4.63 -17.78 22.34
N GLN A 6 -5.75 -17.32 21.78
CA GLN A 6 -5.76 -17.15 20.33
C GLN A 6 -5.07 -15.80 20.08
N SER A 7 -3.74 -15.81 20.02
CA SER A 7 -3.05 -14.72 19.33
C SER A 7 -3.67 -14.67 17.94
N ARG A 8 -4.32 -13.55 17.64
CA ARG A 8 -4.93 -13.32 16.34
C ARG A 8 -3.79 -13.28 15.32
N MET A 9 -3.44 -14.43 14.77
CA MET A 9 -2.39 -14.54 13.77
C MET A 9 -2.85 -13.77 12.54
N SER A 10 -2.33 -12.57 12.37
CA SER A 10 -2.57 -11.75 11.19
C SER A 10 -1.79 -12.33 10.02
N LYS A 11 -2.33 -12.21 8.80
CA LYS A 11 -1.60 -12.53 7.58
C LYS A 11 -0.83 -11.28 7.15
N CYS A 12 0.41 -11.47 6.72
CA CYS A 12 1.23 -10.42 6.15
C CYS A 12 0.57 -9.87 4.88
N LEU A 13 0.36 -8.56 4.82
CA LEU A 13 -0.30 -7.89 3.69
C LEU A 13 0.51 -7.97 2.38
N TYR A 14 1.79 -8.37 2.46
CA TYR A 14 2.64 -8.54 1.27
C TYR A 14 2.77 -9.99 0.80
N CYS A 15 3.04 -10.95 1.69
CA CYS A 15 3.31 -12.34 1.29
C CYS A 15 2.19 -13.33 1.67
N TYR A 16 1.17 -12.87 2.39
CA TYR A 16 0.02 -13.64 2.86
C TYR A 16 0.32 -14.79 3.84
N LYS A 17 1.58 -14.96 4.25
CA LYS A 17 1.98 -15.87 5.33
C LYS A 17 1.68 -15.25 6.69
N GLU A 18 1.58 -16.09 7.71
CA GLU A 18 1.26 -15.69 9.08
C GLU A 18 2.35 -14.81 9.71
N VAL A 19 1.94 -13.81 10.48
CA VAL A 19 2.82 -12.91 11.24
C VAL A 19 2.69 -13.24 12.72
N SER A 20 3.79 -13.71 13.32
CA SER A 20 3.84 -14.14 14.72
C SER A 20 3.66 -12.99 15.71
N THR A 21 3.95 -11.76 15.31
CA THR A 21 3.97 -10.57 16.17
C THR A 21 2.70 -9.72 16.11
N GLY A 22 1.66 -10.17 15.40
CA GLY A 22 0.41 -9.42 15.28
C GLY A 22 0.51 -8.12 14.47
N GLY A 23 1.56 -7.96 13.67
CA GLY A 23 1.75 -6.84 12.75
C GLY A 23 1.22 -7.12 11.34
N ASP A 24 1.25 -6.11 10.49
CA ASP A 24 0.74 -6.18 9.10
C ASP A 24 1.78 -6.71 8.10
N PHE A 25 3.07 -6.66 8.43
CA PHE A 25 4.16 -7.08 7.56
C PHE A 25 5.25 -7.83 8.34
N HIS A 26 5.91 -8.80 7.69
CA HIS A 26 7.22 -9.28 8.15
C HIS A 26 8.28 -8.19 7.93
N GLU A 27 9.33 -8.16 8.77
CA GLU A 27 10.48 -7.25 8.57
C GLU A 27 11.10 -7.42 7.17
N GLU A 28 11.28 -8.66 6.71
CA GLU A 28 11.77 -8.96 5.36
C GLU A 28 10.85 -8.44 4.24
N CYS A 29 9.54 -8.51 4.44
CA CYS A 29 8.54 -8.06 3.48
C CYS A 29 8.51 -6.53 3.41
N SER A 30 8.59 -5.87 4.58
CA SER A 30 8.72 -4.42 4.69
C SER A 30 10.00 -3.93 4.02
N LEU A 31 11.14 -4.60 4.27
CA LEU A 31 12.42 -4.24 3.63
C LEU A 31 12.37 -4.41 2.12
N LYS A 32 11.71 -5.46 1.63
CA LYS A 32 11.58 -5.72 0.20
C LYS A 32 10.72 -4.67 -0.50
N PHE A 33 9.61 -4.27 0.11
CA PHE A 33 8.64 -3.36 -0.50
C PHE A 33 8.95 -1.89 -0.22
N PHE A 34 9.12 -1.53 1.06
CA PHE A 34 9.31 -0.15 1.52
C PHE A 34 10.77 0.29 1.63
N ARG A 35 11.73 -0.65 1.57
CA ARG A 35 13.16 -0.44 1.89
C ARG A 35 13.41 -0.09 3.36
N THR A 36 12.46 -0.40 4.23
CA THR A 36 12.50 -0.09 5.67
C THR A 36 12.19 -1.34 6.50
N LYS A 37 12.79 -1.47 7.68
CA LYS A 37 12.55 -2.62 8.59
C LYS A 37 11.11 -2.67 9.12
N THR A 38 10.53 -1.50 9.33
CA THR A 38 9.16 -1.32 9.78
C THR A 38 8.36 -0.62 8.69
N ALA A 39 7.14 -1.09 8.45
CA ALA A 39 6.28 -0.46 7.45
C ALA A 39 6.05 1.02 7.84
N PRO A 40 6.29 1.96 6.91
CA PRO A 40 6.12 3.38 7.18
C PRO A 40 4.64 3.68 7.45
N ARG A 41 4.39 4.64 8.34
CA ARG A 41 3.02 5.04 8.68
C ARG A 41 2.42 5.91 7.60
N ILE A 42 1.11 5.81 7.42
CA ILE A 42 0.32 6.74 6.62
C ILE A 42 -0.51 7.56 7.61
N ASP A 43 -0.24 8.86 7.69
CA ASP A 43 -0.91 9.75 8.66
C ASP A 43 -2.28 10.24 8.17
N TYR A 44 -2.71 9.79 6.99
CA TYR A 44 -4.00 10.13 6.39
C TYR A 44 -5.01 9.00 6.57
N SER A 45 -6.24 9.36 6.91
CA SER A 45 -7.38 8.44 6.80
C SER A 45 -7.69 8.08 5.35
N ILE A 46 -8.41 6.98 5.14
CA ILE A 46 -8.85 6.56 3.80
C ILE A 46 -9.69 7.65 3.14
N GLN A 47 -10.55 8.33 3.90
CA GLN A 47 -11.43 9.40 3.42
C GLN A 47 -10.62 10.63 3.00
N GLU A 48 -9.61 11.02 3.79
CA GLU A 48 -8.69 12.10 3.44
C GLU A 48 -7.91 11.77 2.16
N MET A 49 -7.41 10.54 2.04
CA MET A 49 -6.71 10.10 0.83
C MET A 49 -7.62 10.09 -0.40
N ALA A 50 -8.86 9.63 -0.27
CA ALA A 50 -9.82 9.66 -1.38
C ALA A 50 -10.09 11.09 -1.86
N LYS A 51 -10.29 12.03 -0.93
CA LYS A 51 -10.47 13.45 -1.23
C LYS A 51 -9.24 14.06 -1.89
N LEU A 52 -8.04 13.77 -1.39
CA LEU A 52 -6.78 14.22 -1.98
C LEU A 52 -6.61 13.67 -3.40
N ALA A 53 -6.92 12.39 -3.62
CA ALA A 53 -6.79 11.74 -4.92
C ALA A 53 -7.77 12.33 -5.95
N GLN A 54 -9.00 12.66 -5.53
CA GLN A 54 -9.98 13.36 -6.37
C GLN A 54 -9.46 14.77 -6.77
N GLN A 55 -8.91 15.53 -5.82
CA GLN A 55 -8.34 16.85 -6.10
C GLN A 55 -7.16 16.79 -7.09
N VAL A 56 -6.36 15.72 -7.06
CA VAL A 56 -5.26 15.51 -8.00
C VAL A 56 -5.78 15.25 -9.42
N VAL A 57 -6.87 14.50 -9.57
CA VAL A 57 -7.52 14.27 -10.87
C VAL A 57 -8.12 15.56 -11.44
N GLU A 58 -8.81 16.34 -10.60
CA GLU A 58 -9.43 17.61 -11.00
C GLU A 58 -8.40 18.65 -11.49
N ARG A 59 -7.17 18.59 -10.98
CA ARG A 59 -6.07 19.54 -11.32
C ARG A 59 -5.34 19.23 -12.64
N ARG A 60 -5.78 18.23 -13.43
CA ARG A 60 -5.25 17.89 -14.77
C ARG A 60 -3.72 17.78 -14.88
N ILE A 61 -3.08 17.11 -13.91
CA ILE A 61 -1.65 16.71 -13.99
C ILE A 61 -1.54 15.18 -14.03
N SER A 62 -2.47 14.50 -14.71
CA SER A 62 -2.56 13.03 -14.65
C SER A 62 -2.30 12.34 -15.98
N VAL A 63 -1.48 11.27 -15.90
CA VAL A 63 -1.39 10.18 -16.88
C VAL A 63 -2.81 9.64 -17.15
N PRO A 64 -3.21 9.37 -18.41
CA PRO A 64 -4.54 8.88 -18.73
C PRO A 64 -4.87 7.58 -17.98
N GLY A 65 -6.04 7.56 -17.34
CA GLY A 65 -6.57 6.47 -16.52
C GLY A 65 -7.73 6.99 -15.66
N VAL A 66 -8.83 6.26 -15.61
CA VAL A 66 -10.09 6.68 -14.92
C VAL A 66 -9.94 6.70 -13.40
N GLN A 67 -8.89 6.06 -12.85
CA GLN A 67 -8.73 5.92 -11.40
C GLN A 67 -7.84 7.02 -10.78
N PRO A 68 -8.32 7.66 -9.70
CA PRO A 68 -7.54 8.64 -8.96
C PRO A 68 -6.34 7.93 -8.29
N LYS A 69 -5.15 8.50 -8.46
CA LYS A 69 -3.90 7.96 -7.92
C LYS A 69 -3.10 9.04 -7.20
N LEU A 70 -2.51 8.68 -6.08
CA LEU A 70 -1.60 9.53 -5.33
C LEU A 70 -0.17 9.02 -5.50
N SER A 71 0.74 9.92 -5.88
CA SER A 71 2.17 9.64 -5.80
C SER A 71 2.62 9.88 -4.37
N MET A 72 3.28 8.89 -3.76
CA MET A 72 3.74 8.95 -2.38
C MET A 72 5.24 8.65 -2.28
N SER A 73 5.89 9.23 -1.27
CA SER A 73 7.28 8.92 -0.95
C SER A 73 7.45 8.68 0.55
N VAL A 74 8.44 7.86 0.89
CA VAL A 74 8.85 7.67 2.28
C VAL A 74 9.70 8.87 2.67
N LEU A 75 9.20 9.66 3.62
CA LEU A 75 10.00 10.67 4.31
C LEU A 75 10.68 10.03 5.51
N GLU A 76 11.98 10.25 5.61
CA GLU A 76 12.77 9.88 6.77
C GLU A 76 12.89 11.10 7.69
N ASP A 77 11.93 11.28 8.59
CA ASP A 77 12.12 12.23 9.69
C ASP A 77 12.84 11.49 10.82
N ASN A 78 14.15 11.71 10.92
CA ASN A 78 15.01 11.19 12.00
C ASN A 78 15.00 9.67 12.24
N ARG A 79 15.29 8.82 11.22
CA ARG A 79 15.58 7.35 11.29
C ARG A 79 14.63 6.42 12.08
N LYS A 80 13.69 6.93 12.86
CA LYS A 80 12.78 6.21 13.76
C LYS A 80 11.32 6.43 13.38
N ASP A 81 11.00 7.53 12.70
CA ASP A 81 9.62 7.86 12.29
C ASP A 81 9.54 8.03 10.77
N GLN A 82 9.49 6.89 10.08
CA GLN A 82 9.34 6.84 8.63
C GLN A 82 7.86 6.89 8.27
N ARG A 83 7.49 7.86 7.42
CA ARG A 83 6.09 8.09 7.01
C ARG A 83 5.95 8.18 5.50
N LEU A 84 4.85 7.68 4.98
CA LEU A 84 4.45 7.85 3.58
C LEU A 84 3.65 9.15 3.45
N THR A 85 4.20 10.10 2.69
CA THR A 85 3.53 11.37 2.40
C THR A 85 3.13 11.46 0.94
N VAL A 86 2.10 12.26 0.65
CA VAL A 86 1.71 12.59 -0.72
C VAL A 86 2.71 13.60 -1.29
N VAL A 87 3.25 13.30 -2.47
CA VAL A 87 4.16 14.18 -3.21
C VAL A 87 3.54 14.57 -4.55
N GLY A 88 3.96 15.73 -5.08
CA GLY A 88 3.55 16.19 -6.42
C GLY A 88 3.92 15.20 -7.52
N ALA A 89 3.25 15.33 -8.67
CA ALA A 89 3.40 14.42 -9.81
C ALA A 89 4.88 14.21 -10.16
N LEU A 90 5.30 12.93 -10.22
CA LEU A 90 6.60 12.42 -10.65
C LEU A 90 7.74 12.36 -9.61
N GLY A 91 7.48 12.65 -8.33
CA GLY A 91 8.51 12.55 -7.27
C GLY A 91 8.41 11.34 -6.34
N GLY A 92 7.35 10.55 -6.42
CA GLY A 92 7.06 9.49 -5.45
C GLY A 92 7.48 8.09 -5.92
N ASN A 93 7.95 7.28 -4.97
CA ASN A 93 8.34 5.89 -5.20
C ASN A 93 7.17 4.90 -5.08
N TYR A 94 6.02 5.36 -4.59
CA TYR A 94 4.83 4.54 -4.34
C TYR A 94 3.61 5.20 -4.98
N ILE A 95 2.69 4.36 -5.47
CA ILE A 95 1.39 4.81 -5.98
C ILE A 95 0.33 4.25 -5.04
N PHE A 96 -0.47 5.14 -4.46
CA PHE A 96 -1.63 4.76 -3.68
C PHE A 96 -2.90 4.91 -4.50
N LYS A 97 -3.69 3.84 -4.53
CA LYS A 97 -5.01 3.77 -5.14
C LYS A 97 -6.05 3.67 -4.00
N PRO A 98 -6.84 4.73 -3.74
CA PRO A 98 -7.89 4.65 -2.74
C PRO A 98 -8.93 3.60 -3.16
N PRO A 99 -9.55 2.89 -2.20
CA PRO A 99 -10.66 2.00 -2.50
C PRO A 99 -11.82 2.79 -3.12
N SER A 100 -12.48 2.18 -4.10
CA SER A 100 -13.71 2.73 -4.68
C SER A 100 -14.89 2.51 -3.74
N GLU A 101 -15.86 3.42 -3.74
CA GLU A 101 -17.11 3.25 -2.99
C GLU A 101 -17.92 2.05 -3.51
N ASP A 102 -17.94 1.85 -4.83
CA ASP A 102 -18.66 0.74 -5.46
C ASP A 102 -17.94 -0.61 -5.28
N PHE A 103 -16.61 -0.57 -5.14
CA PHE A 103 -15.76 -1.76 -5.08
C PHE A 103 -14.62 -1.61 -4.07
N SER A 104 -14.92 -1.81 -2.79
CA SER A 104 -13.95 -1.69 -1.68
C SER A 104 -12.75 -2.65 -1.81
N GLU A 105 -13.01 -3.86 -2.34
CA GLU A 105 -12.00 -4.93 -2.44
C GLU A 105 -11.11 -4.83 -3.69
N MET A 106 -11.31 -3.79 -4.51
CA MET A 106 -10.55 -3.62 -5.75
C MET A 106 -9.02 -3.58 -5.54
N PRO A 107 -8.47 -2.88 -4.52
CA PRO A 107 -7.03 -2.92 -4.24
C PRO A 107 -6.52 -4.33 -3.89
N ALA A 108 -7.31 -5.12 -3.16
CA ALA A 108 -6.94 -6.49 -2.81
C ALA A 108 -6.95 -7.40 -4.05
N ASN A 109 -7.96 -7.26 -4.92
CA ASN A 109 -8.04 -7.99 -6.18
C ASN A 109 -6.86 -7.67 -7.12
N GLU A 110 -6.47 -6.40 -7.20
CA GLU A 110 -5.30 -5.97 -7.97
C GLU A 110 -4.01 -6.60 -7.41
N HIS A 111 -3.82 -6.58 -6.09
CA HIS A 111 -2.63 -7.15 -5.47
C HIS A 111 -2.53 -8.68 -5.69
N VAL A 112 -3.63 -9.42 -5.61
CA VAL A 112 -3.66 -10.86 -5.93
C VAL A 112 -3.28 -11.10 -7.39
N THR A 113 -3.82 -10.31 -8.32
CA THR A 113 -3.48 -10.39 -9.75
C THR A 113 -1.99 -10.14 -9.98
N MET A 114 -1.42 -9.13 -9.32
CA MET A 114 0.02 -8.83 -9.40
C MET A 114 0.89 -9.97 -8.84
N LYS A 115 0.43 -10.67 -7.80
CA LYS A 115 1.13 -11.86 -7.28
C LYS A 115 1.07 -13.01 -8.27
N MET A 116 -0.11 -13.30 -8.82
CA MET A 116 -0.26 -14.33 -9.86
C MET A 116 0.65 -14.05 -11.06
N ALA A 117 0.70 -12.80 -11.53
CA ALA A 117 1.60 -12.35 -12.57
C ALA A 117 3.07 -12.68 -12.29
N ASN A 118 3.52 -12.35 -11.07
CA ASN A 118 4.89 -12.59 -10.63
C ASN A 118 5.26 -14.08 -10.63
N TYR A 119 4.35 -14.95 -10.21
CA TYR A 119 4.55 -16.40 -10.22
C TYR A 119 4.60 -16.99 -11.64
N LEU A 120 3.85 -16.41 -12.58
CA LEU A 120 3.75 -16.91 -13.95
C LEU A 120 4.80 -16.31 -14.91
N ILE A 121 5.72 -15.48 -14.42
CA ILE A 121 6.74 -14.76 -15.23
C ILE A 121 6.08 -13.97 -16.37
N LEU A 122 4.82 -13.58 -16.19
CA LEU A 122 4.17 -12.65 -17.09
C LEU A 122 4.68 -11.26 -16.73
N MET A 123 5.41 -10.61 -17.64
CA MET A 123 5.61 -9.16 -17.60
C MET A 123 4.26 -8.47 -17.79
N LEU A 124 3.41 -8.50 -16.76
CA LEU A 124 2.18 -7.74 -16.74
C LEU A 124 2.57 -6.27 -16.56
N PHE A 125 2.60 -5.56 -17.69
CA PHE A 125 2.39 -4.12 -17.76
C PHE A 125 0.96 -3.80 -17.26
N LEU A 126 0.72 -3.97 -15.96
CA LEU A 126 -0.41 -3.35 -15.26
C LEU A 126 0.11 -2.06 -14.63
N ILE A 127 0.52 -1.13 -15.50
CA ILE A 127 0.65 0.27 -15.15
C ILE A 127 -0.70 0.89 -15.47
N LEU A 128 -1.55 1.03 -14.45
CA LEU A 128 -2.57 2.07 -14.38
C LEU A 128 -2.19 3.02 -13.26
#